data_AF-A0A6N7FMS8-F1
#
_entry.id   AF-A0A6N7FMS8-F1
#
_cell.length_a   1.000
_cell.length_b   1.000
_cell.length_c   1.000
_cell.angle_alpha   90.00
_cell.angle_beta   90.00
_cell.angle_gamma   90.00
#
_symmetry.space_group_name_H-M   'P 1'
#
loop_
_entity.id
_entity.type
_entity.pdbx_description
1 polymer ?
#
loop_
_entity_poly.entity_id
_entity_poly.type
_entity_poly.pdbx_seq_one_letter_code
_entity_poly.pdbx_strand_id
1 'polypeptide(L)' 'MFEALSDRFDGIFKRLRNRGRLSDADIDEVLREIRVALLEADVNVRVARSFVNRVRERVVGVELSKALNPAQQ' A
#
# COMPACT_ATOMS: atom_id res chain seq x y z
N MET A 1 9.46 3.44 -19.60
CA MET A 1 8.97 2.16 -19.05
C MET A 1 8.40 2.33 -17.64
N PHE A 2 9.11 2.98 -16.71
CA PHE A 2 8.61 3.19 -15.34
C PHE A 2 7.59 4.35 -15.18
N GLU A 3 7.45 5.25 -16.16
CA GLU A 3 6.55 6.40 -16.03
C GLU A 3 5.08 6.00 -15.81
N ALA A 4 4.58 5.01 -16.56
CA ALA A 4 3.21 4.52 -16.37
C ALA A 4 2.99 3.92 -14.97
N LEU A 5 4.01 3.31 -14.38
CA LEU A 5 3.97 2.80 -13.02
C LEU A 5 3.98 3.95 -11.99
N SER A 6 4.84 4.95 -12.20
CA SER A 6 4.91 6.16 -11.39
C SER A 6 3.58 6.91 -11.38
N ASP A 7 2.97 7.12 -12.54
CA ASP A 7 1.67 7.81 -12.66
C ASP A 7 0.55 7.07 -11.92
N ARG A 8 0.56 5.73 -11.99
CA ARG A 8 -0.40 4.90 -11.27
C ARG A 8 -0.23 5.02 -9.76
N PHE A 9 1.00 4.96 -9.26
CA PHE A 9 1.28 5.14 -7.85
C PHE A 9 0.93 6.53 -7.36
N ASP A 10 1.23 7.58 -8.14
CA ASP A 10 0.83 8.94 -7.82
C ASP A 10 -0.69 9.09 -7.72
N GLY A 11 -1.43 8.45 -8.62
CA GLY A 11 -2.90 8.38 -8.54
C GLY A 11 -3.39 7.69 -7.27
N ILE A 12 -2.83 6.52 -6.94
CA ILE A 12 -3.17 5.76 -5.73
C ILE A 12 -2.87 6.59 -4.47
N PHE A 13 -1.70 7.21 -4.37
CA PHE A 13 -1.29 8.00 -3.21
C PHE A 13 -2.09 9.29 -3.04
N LYS A 14 -2.48 9.96 -4.14
CA LYS A 14 -3.36 11.13 -4.08
C LYS A 14 -4.72 10.76 -3.47
N ARG A 15 -5.32 9.64 -3.87
CA ARG A 15 -6.60 9.18 -3.29
C ARG A 15 -6.48 8.87 -1.80
N LEU A 16 -5.40 8.19 -1.42
CA LEU A 16 -5.13 7.88 0.00
C LEU A 16 -5.00 9.12 0.87
N ARG A 17 -4.22 10.12 0.43
CA ARG A 17 -4.03 11.37 1.17
C ARG A 17 -5.33 12.14 1.41
N ASN A 18 -6.29 12.02 0.50
CA ASN A 18 -7.57 12.73 0.60
C ASN A 18 -8.60 12.07 1.53
N ARG A 19 -8.40 10.82 1.97
CA ARG A 19 -9.39 10.08 2.80
C ARG A 19 -9.32 10.37 4.31
N GLY A 20 -8.28 11.03 4.83
CA GLY A 20 -8.16 11.44 6.24
C GLY A 20 -7.92 10.31 7.25
N ARG A 21 -8.76 9.27 7.28
CA ARG A 21 -8.52 7.98 7.95
C ARG A 21 -8.69 6.86 6.94
N LEU A 22 -7.83 5.84 7.04
CA LEU A 22 -7.92 4.63 6.24
C LEU A 22 -8.52 3.52 7.10
N SER A 23 -9.49 2.82 6.55
CA SER A 23 -9.98 1.55 7.06
C SER A 23 -9.15 0.39 6.52
N ASP A 24 -9.26 -0.79 7.14
CA ASP A 24 -8.61 -2.01 6.64
C ASP A 24 -9.04 -2.35 5.20
N ALA A 25 -10.31 -2.07 4.87
CA ALA A 25 -10.83 -2.26 3.52
C ALA A 25 -10.15 -1.34 2.50
N ASP A 26 -9.86 -0.08 2.88
CA ASP A 26 -9.15 0.87 2.01
C ASP A 26 -7.70 0.42 1.77
N ILE A 27 -7.05 -0.11 2.81
CA ILE A 27 -5.69 -0.65 2.71
C ILE A 27 -5.68 -1.86 1.77
N ASP A 28 -6.66 -2.77 1.89
CA ASP A 28 -6.79 -3.94 1.04
C ASP A 28 -7.01 -3.58 -0.44
N GLU A 29 -7.90 -2.62 -0.69
CA GLU A 29 -8.17 -2.08 -2.03
C GLU A 29 -6.87 -1.56 -2.66
N VAL A 30 -6.13 -0.71 -1.94
CA VAL A 30 -4.89 -0.12 -2.41
C VAL A 30 -3.80 -1.15 -2.66
N LEU A 31 -3.62 -2.10 -1.74
CA LEU A 31 -2.62 -3.16 -1.91
C LEU A 31 -2.91 -4.02 -3.14
N ARG A 32 -4.19 -4.23 -3.45
CA ARG A 32 -4.61 -4.93 -4.66
C ARG A 32 -4.31 -4.11 -5.91
N GLU A 33 -4.56 -2.81 -5.92
CA GLU A 33 -4.21 -1.92 -7.04
C GLU A 33 -2.70 -1.87 -7.29
N ILE A 34 -1.90 -1.75 -6.23
CA ILE A 34 -0.44 -1.80 -6.31
C ILE A 34 0.02 -3.12 -6.95
N ARG A 35 -0.58 -4.25 -6.55
CA ARG A 35 -0.26 -5.55 -7.15
C ARG A 35 -0.53 -5.55 -8.65
N VAL A 36 -1.69 -5.04 -9.08
CA VAL A 36 -2.07 -4.99 -10.49
C VAL A 36 -1.11 -4.10 -11.28
N ALA A 37 -0.76 -2.91 -10.75
CA ALA A 37 0.20 -2.00 -11.38
C ALA A 37 1.59 -2.64 -11.55
N LEU A 38 2.06 -3.40 -10.56
CA LEU A 38 3.32 -4.13 -10.67
C LEU A 38 3.27 -5.20 -11.76
N LEU A 39 2.18 -5.97 -11.85
CA LEU A 39 2.03 -7.01 -12.87
C LEU A 39 1.93 -6.45 -14.29
N GLU A 40 1.24 -5.32 -14.47
CA GLU A 40 1.18 -4.61 -15.76
C GLU A 40 2.54 -4.03 -16.19
N ALA A 41 3.42 -3.74 -15.24
CA ALA A 41 4.79 -3.30 -15.50
C ALA A 41 5.77 -4.48 -15.70
N ASP A 42 5.27 -5.66 -16.06
CA ASP A 42 6.04 -6.90 -16.27
C ASP A 42 6.87 -7.36 -15.05
N VAL A 43 6.46 -6.99 -13.83
CA VAL A 43 7.11 -7.48 -12.61
C VAL A 43 6.73 -8.93 -12.36
N ASN A 44 7.73 -9.76 -12.03
CA ASN A 44 7.49 -11.16 -11.70
C ASN A 44 6.45 -11.32 -10.58
N VAL A 45 5.49 -12.23 -10.77
CA VAL A 45 4.39 -12.46 -9.81
C VAL A 45 4.87 -12.77 -8.39
N ARG A 46 6.00 -13.46 -8.22
CA ARG A 46 6.58 -13.74 -6.89
C ARG A 46 7.10 -12.47 -6.24
N VAL A 47 7.74 -11.60 -7.02
CA VAL A 47 8.24 -10.30 -6.55
C VAL A 47 7.08 -9.39 -6.16
N ALA A 48 6.07 -9.26 -7.02
CA ALA A 48 4.88 -8.45 -6.75
C ALA A 48 4.14 -8.93 -5.49
N ARG A 49 3.95 -10.25 -5.34
CA ARG A 49 3.31 -10.83 -4.15
C ARG A 49 4.12 -10.56 -2.88
N SER A 50 5.43 -10.82 -2.90
CA SER A 50 6.29 -10.59 -1.74
C SER A 50 6.38 -9.11 -1.37
N PHE A 51 6.41 -8.22 -2.36
CA PHE A 51 6.37 -6.78 -2.13
C PHE A 51 5.10 -6.36 -1.38
N VAL A 52 3.94 -6.73 -1.90
CA VAL A 52 2.64 -6.34 -1.32
C VAL A 52 2.46 -6.93 0.08
N ASN A 53 2.92 -8.16 0.33
CA ASN A 53 2.90 -8.76 1.66
C ASN A 53 3.74 -7.97 2.67
N ARG A 54 4.97 -7.59 2.31
CA ARG A 54 5.82 -6.77 3.19
C ARG A 54 5.20 -5.41 3.50
N VAL A 55 4.56 -4.78 2.51
CA VAL A 55 3.86 -3.51 2.72
C VAL A 55 2.70 -3.70 3.70
N ARG A 56 1.88 -4.74 3.52
CA ARG A 56 0.77 -5.08 4.44
C ARG A 56 1.25 -5.25 5.88
N GLU A 57 2.28 -6.07 6.09
CA GLU A 57 2.85 -6.31 7.42
C GLU A 57 3.31 -5.01 8.09
N ARG A 58 3.93 -4.11 7.31
CA ARG A 58 4.40 -2.83 7.84
C ARG A 58 3.27 -1.87 8.18
N VAL A 59 2.19 -1.84 7.39
CA VAL A 59 1.00 -1.02 7.67
C VAL A 59 0.32 -1.50 8.94
N VAL A 60 0.04 -2.82 9.04
CA VAL A 60 -0.58 -3.41 10.22
C VAL A 60 0.29 -3.25 11.47
N GLY A 61 1.61 -3.44 11.34
CA GLY A 61 2.56 -3.25 12.43
C GLY A 61 2.63 -1.80 12.94
N VAL A 62 2.53 -0.81 12.04
CA VAL A 62 2.46 0.61 12.41
C VAL A 62 1.15 0.93 13.13
N GLU A 63 0.01 0.42 12.65
CA GLU A 63 -1.28 0.63 13.30
C GLU A 63 -1.33 -0.02 14.69
N LEU A 64 -0.83 -1.26 14.84
CA LEU A 64 -0.68 -1.92 16.13
C LEU A 64 0.24 -1.13 17.08
N SER A 65 1.38 -0.63 16.59
CA SER A 65 2.30 0.17 17.39
C SER A 65 1.63 1.46 17.90
N LYS A 66 0.90 2.18 17.04
CA LYS A 66 0.13 3.37 17.46
C LYS A 66 -0.99 3.03 18.44
N ALA A 67 -1.68 1.91 18.25
CA ALA A 67 -2.77 1.47 19.11
C ALA A 67 -2.29 0.99 20.49
N LEU A 68 -1.07 0.43 20.57
CA LEU A 68 -0.45 -0.01 21.81
C LEU A 68 0.27 1.13 22.55
N ASN A 69 0.62 2.21 21.84
CA ASN A 69 1.36 3.36 22.39
C ASN A 69 0.57 4.68 22.55
N PRO A 70 -0.77 4.72 22.80
CA PRO A 70 -1.53 5.97 22.86
C PRO A 70 -1.23 6.81 24.12
N ALA A 71 -0.49 6.28 25.09
CA ALA A 71 -0.19 6.97 26.35
C ALA A 71 1.28 7.40 26.52
N GLN A 72 2.21 7.01 25.63
CA GLN A 72 3.64 7.33 25.77
C GLN A 72 4.34 7.53 24.41
N GLN A 73 4.24 8.75 23.87
CA GLN A 73 5.31 9.47 23.15
C GLN A 73 5.12 10.97 23.35
#